data_AF-A0A124FLV3-F1
#
_entry.id   AF-A0A124FLV3-F1
#
_cell.length_a   1.000
_cell.length_b   1.000
_cell.length_c   1.000
_cell.angle_alpha   90.00
_cell.angle_beta   90.00
_cell.angle_gamma   90.00
#
_symmetry.space_group_name_H-M   'P 1'
#
loop_
_entity.id
_entity.type
_entity.pdbx_description
1 polymer ?
#
loop_
_entity_poly.entity_id
_entity_poly.type
_entity_poly.pdbx_seq_one_letter_code
_entity_poly.pdbx_strand_id
1 'polypeptide(L)' 'HGEIFNLKVADAAAIVPADRGYVAAALAMGYLTPQPDGRFGPEGGVTRGEAATMLVRALTAK' A
#
# COMPACT_ATOMS: atom_id res chain seq x y z
N HIS A 1 -12.62 16.33 0.41
CA HIS A 1 -11.93 15.03 0.41
C HIS A 1 -11.88 14.48 -1.02
N GLY A 2 -10.91 14.90 -1.84
CA GLY A 2 -10.83 14.54 -3.27
C GLY A 2 -9.64 13.66 -3.66
N GLU A 3 -8.65 13.50 -2.79
CA GLU A 3 -7.37 12.88 -3.17
C GLU A 3 -7.14 11.46 -2.61
N ILE A 4 -7.99 10.97 -1.71
CA ILE A 4 -7.88 9.62 -1.14
C ILE A 4 -8.18 8.50 -2.16
N PHE A 5 -8.72 8.83 -3.33
CA PHE A 5 -8.92 7.85 -4.41
C PHE A 5 -7.83 7.90 -5.49
N ASN A 6 -6.90 8.87 -5.41
CA ASN A 6 -5.82 9.00 -6.38
C ASN A 6 -4.55 8.29 -5.89
N LEU A 7 -4.51 6.98 -6.13
CA LEU A 7 -3.38 6.11 -5.82
C LEU A 7 -2.17 6.46 -6.69
N LYS A 8 -1.12 7.03 -6.08
CA LYS A 8 0.16 7.33 -6.75
C LYS A 8 1.07 6.09 -6.86
N VAL A 9 0.50 4.94 -7.22
CA VAL A 9 1.25 3.71 -7.51
C VAL A 9 1.04 3.31 -8.97
N ALA A 10 2.09 2.83 -9.62
CA ALA A 10 2.09 2.58 -11.07
C ALA A 10 1.10 1.50 -11.51
N ASP A 11 0.68 0.63 -10.60
CA ASP A 11 -0.21 -0.51 -10.81
C ASP A 11 -1.58 -0.35 -10.12
N ALA A 12 -2.00 0.90 -9.84
CA ALA A 12 -3.29 1.18 -9.21
C ALA A 12 -4.49 0.56 -9.95
N ALA A 13 -4.37 0.36 -11.26
CA ALA A 13 -5.39 -0.30 -12.08
C ALA A 13 -5.61 -1.78 -11.74
N ALA A 14 -4.57 -2.48 -11.25
CA ALA A 14 -4.64 -3.88 -10.83
C ALA A 14 -5.27 -4.06 -9.44
N ILE A 15 -5.43 -2.99 -8.67
CA ILE A 15 -6.10 -3.03 -7.37
C ILE A 15 -7.62 -3.03 -7.60
N VAL A 16 -8.30 -4.01 -7.01
CA VAL A 16 -9.77 -4.11 -7.05
C VAL A 16 -10.39 -2.83 -6.50
N PRO A 17 -11.42 -2.23 -7.15
CA PRO A 17 -11.95 -0.92 -6.75
C PRO A 17 -12.37 -0.81 -5.27
N ALA A 18 -12.88 -1.89 -4.68
CA ALA A 18 -13.26 -1.95 -3.27
C ALA A 18 -12.06 -1.78 -2.32
N ASP A 19 -10.86 -2.20 -2.74
CA ASP A 19 -9.66 -2.21 -1.90
C ASP A 19 -8.84 -0.92 -2.03
N ARG A 20 -9.06 -0.14 -3.09
CA ARG A 20 -8.30 1.08 -3.38
C ARG A 20 -8.32 2.09 -2.24
N GLY A 21 -9.46 2.23 -1.56
CA GLY A 21 -9.58 3.12 -0.41
C GLY A 21 -8.69 2.71 0.76
N TYR A 22 -8.60 1.40 1.04
CA TYR A 22 -7.75 0.87 2.11
C TYR A 22 -6.27 1.02 1.76
N VAL A 23 -5.89 0.71 0.52
CA VAL A 23 -4.50 0.86 0.05
C VAL A 23 -4.08 2.33 0.09
N ALA A 24 -4.93 3.25 -0.39
CA ALA A 24 -4.63 4.67 -0.37
C ALA A 24 -4.46 5.20 1.05
N ALA A 25 -5.32 4.79 1.99
CA ALA A 25 -5.23 5.17 3.38
C ALA A 25 -3.92 4.64 4.02
N ALA A 26 -3.59 3.37 3.80
CA ALA A 26 -2.39 2.77 4.38
C ALA A 26 -1.09 3.38 3.82
N LEU A 27 -1.07 3.76 2.53
CA LEU A 27 0.04 4.50 1.92
C LEU A 27 0.13 5.93 2.47
N ALA A 28 -1.01 6.62 2.60
CA ALA A 28 -1.05 7.99 3.13
C ALA A 28 -0.61 8.06 4.60
N MET A 29 -0.95 7.04 5.39
CA MET A 29 -0.53 6.91 6.79
C MET A 29 0.91 6.37 6.95
N GLY A 30 1.58 6.00 5.84
CA GLY A 30 2.94 5.45 5.87
C GLY A 30 3.05 4.04 6.45
N TYR A 31 1.92 3.35 6.68
CA TYR A 31 1.91 1.96 7.14
C TYR A 31 2.45 1.02 6.06
N LEU A 32 2.10 1.31 4.81
CA LEU A 32 2.60 0.66 3.63
C LEU A 32 3.46 1.65 2.83
N THR A 33 4.52 1.14 2.21
CA THR A 33 5.29 1.88 1.20
C THR A 33 5.24 1.09 -0.10
N PRO A 34 5.11 1.76 -1.26
CA PRO A 34 5.26 1.08 -2.53
C PRO A 34 6.68 0.51 -2.65
N GLN A 35 6.80 -0.48 -3.53
CA GLN A 35 8.06 -1.06 -3.93
C GLN A 35 8.96 -0.01 -4.60
N PRO A 36 10.28 -0.25 -4.71
CA PRO A 36 11.22 0.70 -5.33
C PRO A 36 10.87 1.07 -6.79
N ASP A 37 10.13 0.23 -7.50
CA ASP A 37 9.65 0.47 -8.86
C ASP A 37 8.36 1.32 -8.92
N GLY A 38 7.87 1.78 -7.76
CA GLY A 38 6.66 2.59 -7.63
C GLY A 38 5.36 1.80 -7.66
N ARG A 39 5.41 0.47 -7.58
CA ARG A 39 4.22 -0.40 -7.54
C ARG A 39 3.79 -0.76 -6.12
N PHE A 40 2.52 -1.07 -5.96
CA PHE A 40 1.99 -1.72 -4.75
C PHE A 40 2.19 -3.25 -4.82
N GLY A 41 1.90 -3.86 -5.96
CA GLY A 41 2.01 -5.29 -6.23
C GLY A 41 0.84 -6.12 -5.68
N PRO A 42 -0.43 -5.83 -6.03
CA PRO A 42 -1.61 -6.46 -5.41
C PRO A 42 -1.71 -7.97 -5.66
N GLU A 43 -1.20 -8.47 -6.79
CA GLU A 43 -1.22 -9.89 -7.16
C GLU A 43 0.08 -10.63 -6.78
N GLY A 44 1.08 -9.88 -6.29
CA GLY A 44 2.36 -10.44 -5.87
C GLY A 44 2.26 -11.13 -4.51
N GLY A 45 2.94 -12.27 -4.36
CA GLY A 45 3.15 -12.86 -3.05
C GLY A 45 4.10 -12.00 -2.20
N VAL A 46 3.84 -11.93 -0.90
CA VAL A 46 4.72 -11.24 0.06
C VAL A 46 5.62 -12.25 0.77
N THR A 47 6.90 -11.94 0.94
CA THR A 47 7.78 -12.75 1.79
C THR A 47 7.51 -12.50 3.26
N ARG A 48 7.88 -13.44 4.13
CA ARG A 48 7.72 -13.27 5.58
C ARG A 48 8.48 -12.05 6.12
N GLY A 49 9.63 -11.71 5.53
CA GLY A 49 10.43 -10.55 5.93
C GLY A 49 9.77 -9.22 5.55
N GLU A 50 9.19 -9.14 4.36
CA GLU A 50 8.41 -7.98 3.92
C GLU A 50 7.15 -7.80 4.77
N ALA A 51 6.41 -8.88 5.02
CA ALA A 51 5.22 -8.83 5.88
C ALA A 51 5.56 -8.37 7.31
N ALA A 52 6.65 -8.88 7.90
CA ALA A 52 7.11 -8.44 9.21
C ALA A 52 7.50 -6.95 9.22
N THR A 53 8.15 -6.47 8.16
CA THR A 53 8.51 -5.05 8.01
C THR A 53 7.28 -4.15 7.95
N MET A 54 6.26 -4.55 7.19
CA MET A 54 4.99 -3.83 7.10
C MET A 54 4.28 -3.78 8.47
N LEU A 55 4.25 -4.90 9.20
CA LEU A 55 3.65 -4.98 10.54
C LEU A 55 4.38 -4.08 11.54
N VAL A 56 5.72 -4.10 11.57
CA VAL A 56 6.50 -3.23 12.46
C VAL A 56 6.22 -1.76 12.18
N ARG A 57 6.12 -1.36 10.91
CA ARG A 57 5.77 0.02 10.53
C ARG A 57 4.36 0.38 10.98
N ALA A 58 3.38 -0.50 10.76
CA ALA A 58 2.01 -0.26 11.20
C ALA A 58 1.89 -0.12 12.73
N LEU A 59 2.66 -0.90 13.50
CA LEU A 59 2.66 -0.85 14.97
C LEU A 59 3.43 0.34 15.55
N THR A 60 4.41 0.87 14.82
CA THR A 60 5.25 1.99 15.27
C THR A 60 4.83 3.33 14.70
N ALA A 61 3.95 3.33 13.69
CA ALA A 61 3.36 4.54 13.15
C ALA A 61 2.46 5.19 14.20
N LYS A 62 2.74 6.46 14.49
CA LYS A 62 2.22 7.20 15.64
C LYS A 62 1.04 8.08 15.26
#